data_AF-A0A934NDV5-F1
#
_entry.id   AF-A0A934NDV5-F1
#
_cell.length_a   1.000
_cell.length_b   1.000
_cell.length_c   1.000
_cell.angle_alpha   90.00
_cell.angle_beta   90.00
_cell.angle_gamma   90.00
#
_symmetry.space_group_name_H-M   'P 1'
#
loop_
_entity.id
_entity.type
_entity.pdbx_description
1 polymer ?
#
loop_
_entity_poly.entity_id
_entity_poly.type
_entity_poly.pdbx_seq_one_letter_code
_entity_poly.pdbx_strand_id
1 'polypeptide(L)' 'MAGTRVDADRLRLELARRGWYECDLAMAAEISAATVTAALQGKAISARTLRKIALALTRAPVLDQLDGLLREAKAP' A
#
# COMPACT_ATOMS: atom_id res chain seq x y z
N MET A 1 17.84 -10.08 -12.52
CA MET A 1 16.96 -8.89 -12.45
C MET A 1 17.12 -8.28 -11.06
N ALA A 2 17.43 -6.99 -10.93
CA ALA A 2 17.52 -6.34 -9.62
C ALA A 2 16.12 -6.25 -8.99
N GLY A 3 15.98 -6.65 -7.73
CA GLY A 3 14.74 -6.48 -6.97
C GLY A 3 14.70 -5.09 -6.34
N THR A 4 13.55 -4.43 -6.40
CA THR A 4 13.34 -3.10 -5.82
C THR A 4 12.66 -3.26 -4.46
N ARG A 5 13.11 -2.51 -3.46
CA ARG A 5 12.45 -2.44 -2.16
C ARG A 5 11.42 -1.32 -2.18
N VAL A 6 10.27 -1.56 -1.57
CA VAL A 6 9.24 -0.53 -1.37
C VAL A 6 9.46 0.09 0.00
N ASP A 7 9.24 1.40 0.11
CA ASP A 7 9.10 2.06 1.40
C ASP A 7 7.81 1.56 2.06
N ALA A 8 7.96 0.74 3.10
CA ALA A 8 6.84 0.07 3.74
C ALA A 8 5.93 1.07 4.47
N ASP A 9 6.47 2.12 5.06
CA ASP A 9 5.68 3.12 5.80
C ASP A 9 4.92 3.99 4.82
N ARG A 10 5.53 4.36 3.69
CA ARG A 10 4.82 5.03 2.61
C ARG A 10 3.70 4.17 2.05
N LEU A 11 3.95 2.87 1.85
CA LEU A 11 2.91 1.95 1.36
C LEU A 11 1.75 1.84 2.35
N ARG A 12 2.02 1.68 3.66
CA ARG A 12 0.98 1.65 4.70
C ARG A 12 0.15 2.93 4.72
N LEU A 13 0.80 4.09 4.59
CA LEU A 13 0.10 5.38 4.52
C LEU A 13 -0.86 5.43 3.31
N GLU A 14 -0.41 5.00 2.13
CA GLU A 14 -1.26 4.98 0.93
C GLU A 14 -2.45 4.02 1.08
N LEU A 15 -2.28 2.89 1.78
CA LEU A 15 -3.37 1.97 2.11
C LEU A 15 -4.37 2.61 3.08
N ALA A 16 -3.89 3.21 4.17
CA ALA A 16 -4.73 3.87 5.16
C ALA A 16 -5.58 4.98 4.53
N ARG A 17 -4.99 5.80 3.65
CA ARG A 17 -5.70 6.87 2.91
C ARG A 17 -6.81 6.34 1.99
N ARG A 18 -6.78 5.06 1.63
CA ARG A 18 -7.81 4.40 0.81
C ARG A 18 -8.76 3.53 1.62
N GLY A 19 -8.56 3.45 2.94
CA GLY A 19 -9.27 2.50 3.80
C GLY A 19 -8.97 1.04 3.43
N TRP A 20 -7.79 0.77 2.84
CA TRP A 20 -7.40 -0.55 2.38
C TRP A 20 -6.59 -1.29 3.43
N TYR A 21 -6.85 -2.59 3.54
CA TYR A 21 -5.96 -3.56 4.15
C TYR A 21 -5.03 -4.19 3.09
N GLU A 22 -4.08 -5.00 3.54
CA GLU A 22 -3.12 -5.69 2.66
C GLU A 22 -3.80 -6.59 1.62
N CYS A 23 -4.93 -7.21 1.99
CA CYS A 23 -5.72 -8.04 1.08
C CYS A 23 -6.38 -7.23 -0.04
N ASP A 24 -6.83 -6.00 0.25
CA ASP A 24 -7.41 -5.12 -0.75
C ASP A 24 -6.37 -4.72 -1.79
N LEU A 25 -5.15 -4.41 -1.35
CA LEU A 25 -4.04 -4.17 -2.27
C LEU A 25 -3.71 -5.41 -3.11
N ALA A 26 -3.69 -6.59 -2.49
CA ALA A 26 -3.41 -7.84 -3.19
C ALA A 26 -4.43 -8.08 -4.31
N MET A 27 -5.72 -7.88 -4.02
CA MET A 27 -6.80 -7.99 -5.00
C MET A 27 -6.67 -6.92 -6.09
N ALA A 28 -6.53 -5.65 -5.72
CA ALA A 28 -6.49 -4.53 -6.67
C ALA A 28 -5.25 -4.56 -7.58
N ALA A 29 -4.12 -5.07 -7.10
CA ALA A 29 -2.89 -5.23 -7.87
C ALA A 29 -2.77 -6.60 -8.55
N GLU A 30 -3.72 -7.51 -8.34
CA GLU A 30 -3.69 -8.89 -8.83
C GLU A 30 -2.35 -9.59 -8.51
N ILE A 31 -1.97 -9.57 -7.24
CA ILE A 31 -0.79 -10.26 -6.68
C ILE A 31 -1.18 -11.06 -5.44
N SER A 32 -0.34 -12.00 -5.02
CA SER A 32 -0.64 -12.77 -3.81
C SER A 32 -0.50 -11.92 -2.54
N ALA A 33 -1.29 -12.22 -1.51
CA ALA A 33 -1.16 -11.59 -0.19
C ALA A 33 0.27 -11.75 0.36
N ALA A 34 0.88 -12.93 0.18
CA ALA A 34 2.28 -13.15 0.56
C ALA A 34 3.27 -12.18 -0.12
N THR A 35 2.99 -11.76 -1.37
CA THR A 35 3.82 -10.76 -2.06
C THR A 35 3.66 -9.38 -1.44
N VAL A 36 2.44 -9.01 -1.03
CA VAL A 36 2.18 -7.75 -0.31
C VAL A 36 2.90 -7.75 1.04
N THR A 37 2.75 -8.82 1.82
CA THR A 37 3.43 -8.97 3.12
C THR A 37 4.95 -8.91 2.95
N ALA A 38 5.51 -9.57 1.94
CA ALA A 38 6.95 -9.51 1.66
C ALA A 38 7.42 -8.08 1.33
N ALA A 39 6.66 -7.33 0.54
CA ALA A 39 6.96 -5.93 0.25
C ALA A 39 6.91 -5.06 1.52
N LEU A 40 5.91 -5.24 2.38
CA LEU A 40 5.75 -4.53 3.66
C LEU A 40 6.80 -4.89 4.72
N GLN A 41 7.43 -6.06 4.57
CA GLN A 41 8.61 -6.48 5.34
C GLN A 41 9.93 -5.96 4.75
N GLY A 42 9.89 -5.14 3.70
CA GLY A 42 11.08 -4.58 3.05
C GLY A 42 11.84 -5.59 2.18
N LYS A 43 11.23 -6.74 1.84
CA LYS A 43 11.84 -7.68 0.90
C LYS A 43 11.82 -7.10 -0.51
N ALA A 44 12.85 -7.42 -1.27
CA ALA A 44 12.94 -6.98 -2.65
C ALA A 44 11.86 -7.67 -3.50
N ILE A 45 11.14 -6.88 -4.30
CA ILE A 45 10.13 -7.36 -5.24
C ILE A 45 10.56 -7.09 -6.68
N SER A 46 9.96 -7.81 -7.63
CA SER A 46 10.23 -7.58 -9.05
C SER A 46 9.71 -6.22 -9.52
N ALA A 47 10.33 -5.65 -10.55
CA ALA A 47 9.83 -4.43 -11.20
C ALA A 47 8.39 -4.60 -11.73
N ARG A 48 8.03 -5.81 -12.17
CA ARG A 48 6.66 -6.13 -12.60
C ARG A 48 5.66 -6.01 -11.44
N THR A 49 6.01 -6.54 -10.27
CA THR A 49 5.21 -6.44 -9.04
C THR A 49 5.06 -4.99 -8.62
N LEU A 50 6.15 -4.22 -8.61
CA LEU A 50 6.13 -2.80 -8.27
C LEU A 50 5.19 -2.02 -9.20
N ARG A 51 5.24 -2.28 -10.51
CA ARG A 51 4.35 -1.65 -11.49
C ARG A 51 2.87 -1.96 -11.22
N LYS A 52 2.55 -3.20 -10.85
CA LYS A 52 1.19 -3.61 -10.49
C LYS A 52 0.68 -2.86 -9.25
N ILE A 53 1.50 -2.77 -8.20
CA ILE A 53 1.19 -2.02 -6.98
C ILE A 53 0.95 -0.54 -7.31
N ALA A 54 1.88 0.09 -8.05
CA ALA A 54 1.75 1.50 -8.44
C ALA A 54 0.46 1.76 -9.23
N LEU A 55 0.14 0.89 -10.20
CA LEU A 55 -1.08 1.02 -11.00
C LEU A 55 -2.36 0.88 -10.17
N ALA A 56 -2.39 -0.06 -9.21
CA ALA A 56 -3.51 -0.22 -8.29
C ALA A 56 -3.73 1.05 -7.45
N LEU A 57 -2.65 1.62 -6.90
CA LEU A 57 -2.72 2.86 -6.12
C LEU A 57 -3.14 4.07 -6.95
N THR A 58 -2.72 4.16 -8.23
CA THR A 58 -3.15 5.25 -9.13
C THR A 58 -4.62 5.14 -9.52
N ARG A 59 -5.17 3.93 -9.64
CA ARG A 59 -6.57 3.70 -10.04
C ARG A 59 -7.55 3.87 -8.89
N ALA A 60 -7.10 3.70 -7.65
CA ALA A 60 -7.91 3.88 -6.46
C ALA A 60 -7.72 5.30 -5.90
N PRO A 61 -8.70 6.20 -6.05
CA PRO A 61 -8.62 7.52 -5.44
C PRO A 61 -8.53 7.42 -3.92
N VAL A 62 -7.85 8.40 -3.31
CA VAL A 62 -7.81 8.55 -1.85
C VAL A 62 -9.20 8.96 -1.35
N LEU A 63 -9.57 8.47 -0.18
CA LEU A 63 -10.79 8.88 0.50
C LEU A 63 -10.48 10.16 1.28
N ASP A 64 -10.57 11.32 0.63
CA ASP A 64 -10.26 12.63 1.25
C ASP A 64 -11.08 12.92 2.52
N GLN A 65 -12.25 12.28 2.67
CA GLN A 65 -13.10 12.39 3.85
C GLN A 65 -12.56 11.62 5.07
N LEU A 66 -11.68 10.64 4.89
CA LEU A 66 -11.03 9.92 6.02
C LEU A 66 -10.08 10.84 6.79
N ASP A 67 -9.40 11.77 6.12
CA ASP A 67 -8.50 12.73 6.78
C ASP A 67 -9.28 13.61 7.77
N GLY A 68 -10.57 13.87 7.51
CA GLY A 68 -11.47 14.58 8.44
C GLY A 68 -11.96 13.75 9.63
N LEU A 69 -11.94 12.41 9.53
CA LEU A 69 -12.28 11.49 10.62
C LEU A 69 -11.11 11.25 11.57
N LEU A 70 -9.87 11.35 11.06
CA LEU A 70 -8.64 11.27 11.83
C LEU A 70 -8.35 12.61 12.55
N ARG A 71 -9.24 13.02 13.46
CA ARG A 71 -8.96 14.14 14.37
C ARG A 71 -7.94 13.66 15.40
N GLU A 72 -6.76 14.30 15.43
CA GLU A 72 -5.61 13.98 16.29
C GLU A 72 -6.01 13.35 17.63
N ALA A 73 -5.66 12.07 17.81
CA ALA A 73 -5.46 11.52 19.14
C ALA A 73 -4.16 12.12 19.71
N LYS A 74 -4.20 13.41 20.04
CA LYS A 74 -3.18 14.02 20.89
C LYS A 74 -3.51 13.58 22.32
N ALA A 75 -2.84 12.52 22.77
CA ALA A 75 -2.83 12.17 24.19
C ALA A 75 -2.09 13.27 24.98
N PRO A 76 -2.53 13.57 26.22
CA PRO A 76 -2.03 14.67 27.04
C PRO A 76 -0.56 14.54 27.46
#